data_AF-A0ABD0ZBH6-F1
#
_entry.id   AF-A0ABD0ZBH6-F1
#
_cell.length_a   1.000
_cell.length_b   1.000
_cell.length_c   1.000
_cell.angle_alpha   90.00
_cell.angle_beta   90.00
_cell.angle_gamma   90.00
#
_symmetry.space_group_name_H-M   'P 1'
#
loop_
_entity.id
_entity.type
_entity.pdbx_description
1 polymer ?
#
loop_
_entity_poly.entity_id
_entity_poly.type
_entity_poly.pdbx_seq_one_letter_code
_entity_poly.pdbx_strand_id
1 'polypeptide(L)'
;CLSLSGAEEEKANLEFKTSILNAHPDLCDDYVICSDTEGPIAAANDCGGVVLIAGTGSNALLINPDGSKCRCGGWGHLLGDEGGAYWIAHNALKIHFDYEDNLEPPPHGYSTNVVWETAQEFFKVNSRFELLPHLYNNFQKSVFALLCQKLSTRAFAGDPLCKWLFEEAGCALAKHIQAVSKGAHESLLNGKGGLPVVCVGSVWKSWELLKPGFVRQIADSNYANVKELSLLELTTSVATGAVYIAAKASNYNLPRDYSKNYNVFYHFIKDGK
;
A
#
# COMPACT_ATOMS: atom_id res chain seq x y z
N CYS A 1 7.40 -18.62 11.47
CA CYS A 1 7.57 -17.16 11.30
C CYS A 1 6.20 -16.52 11.17
N LEU A 2 5.98 -15.40 11.85
CA LEU A 2 4.76 -14.60 11.81
C LEU A 2 5.10 -13.24 11.18
N SER A 3 4.56 -12.97 9.99
CA SER A 3 4.67 -11.67 9.31
C SER A 3 3.42 -10.86 9.59
N LEU A 4 3.54 -9.83 10.41
CA LEU A 4 2.42 -9.14 11.07
C LEU A 4 2.51 -7.63 10.88
N SER A 5 1.35 -6.98 10.74
CA SER A 5 1.25 -5.53 10.74
C SER A 5 1.57 -4.99 12.15
N GLY A 6 2.40 -3.94 12.24
CA GLY A 6 2.82 -3.37 13.53
C GLY A 6 4.05 -4.07 14.17
N ALA A 7 4.64 -5.05 13.49
CA ALA A 7 5.79 -5.80 13.97
C ALA A 7 7.14 -5.20 13.51
N GLU A 8 7.27 -3.87 13.57
CA GLU A 8 8.51 -3.15 13.18
C GLU A 8 9.49 -2.94 14.34
N GLU A 9 9.02 -3.04 15.59
CA GLU A 9 9.82 -2.76 16.80
C GLU A 9 10.36 -4.05 17.40
N GLU A 10 11.69 -4.16 17.49
CA GLU A 10 12.37 -5.40 17.84
C GLU A 10 12.06 -5.88 19.26
N LYS A 11 11.94 -4.96 20.23
CA LYS A 11 11.65 -5.31 21.61
C LYS A 11 10.24 -5.88 21.76
N ALA A 12 9.23 -5.22 21.19
CA ALA A 12 7.85 -5.70 21.17
C ALA A 12 7.74 -7.07 20.47
N ASN A 13 8.47 -7.26 19.37
CA ASN A 13 8.54 -8.54 18.68
C ASN A 13 9.13 -9.66 19.56
N LEU A 14 10.17 -9.35 20.34
CA LEU A 14 10.78 -10.31 21.26
C LEU A 14 9.87 -10.65 22.44
N GLU A 15 9.17 -9.65 23.00
CA GLU A 15 8.16 -9.83 24.05
C GLU A 15 7.00 -10.70 23.55
N PHE A 16 6.52 -10.46 22.33
CA PHE A 16 5.46 -11.25 21.70
C PHE A 16 5.90 -12.70 21.43
N LYS A 17 7.11 -12.90 20.88
CA LYS A 17 7.73 -14.22 20.70
C LYS A 17 7.78 -15.00 22.02
N THR A 18 8.29 -14.37 23.08
CA THR A 18 8.41 -15.00 24.40
C THR A 18 7.04 -15.39 24.96
N SER A 19 6.04 -14.53 24.78
CA SER A 19 4.67 -14.78 25.23
C SER A 19 4.04 -15.99 24.54
N ILE A 20 4.21 -16.14 23.22
CA ILE A 20 3.68 -17.29 22.47
C ILE A 20 4.39 -18.59 22.88
N LEU A 21 5.73 -18.56 23.01
CA LEU A 21 6.49 -19.73 23.46
C LEU A 21 6.04 -20.22 24.84
N ASN A 22 5.75 -19.30 25.76
CA ASN A 22 5.29 -19.66 27.10
C ASN A 22 3.84 -20.16 27.12
N ALA A 23 2.95 -19.56 26.29
CA ALA A 23 1.54 -19.94 26.25
C ALA A 23 1.31 -21.26 25.50
N HIS A 24 2.14 -21.57 24.49
CA HIS A 24 1.98 -22.70 23.59
C HIS A 24 3.33 -23.39 23.30
N PRO A 25 3.99 -23.99 24.32
CA PRO A 25 5.33 -24.56 24.18
C PRO A 25 5.39 -25.74 23.19
N ASP A 26 4.29 -26.47 23.02
CA ASP A 26 4.24 -27.66 22.14
C ASP A 26 3.94 -27.33 20.67
N LEU A 27 3.68 -26.06 20.33
CA LEU A 27 3.27 -25.68 18.97
C LEU A 27 4.45 -25.53 18.00
N CYS A 28 5.57 -24.97 18.48
CA CYS A 28 6.76 -24.73 17.67
C CYS A 28 8.00 -24.51 18.55
N ASP A 29 9.16 -25.04 18.14
CA ASP A 29 10.43 -24.89 18.86
C ASP A 29 10.93 -23.44 18.88
N ASP A 30 10.64 -22.66 17.82
CA ASP A 30 11.03 -21.26 17.75
C ASP A 30 10.12 -20.41 16.84
N TYR A 31 10.08 -19.11 17.10
CA TYR A 31 9.35 -18.14 16.30
C TYR A 31 10.28 -17.04 15.77
N VAL A 32 10.02 -16.65 14.53
CA VAL A 32 10.56 -15.42 13.93
C VAL A 32 9.38 -14.47 13.72
N ILE A 33 9.45 -13.27 14.29
CA ILE A 33 8.45 -12.22 14.12
C ILE A 33 9.03 -11.16 13.18
N CYS A 34 8.29 -10.79 12.14
CA CYS A 34 8.69 -9.74 11.21
C CYS A 34 7.50 -8.90 10.76
N SER A 35 7.76 -7.72 10.20
CA SER A 35 6.72 -6.85 9.65
C SER A 35 6.02 -7.48 8.44
N ASP A 36 4.74 -7.13 8.24
CA ASP A 36 3.93 -7.45 7.06
C ASP A 36 4.52 -6.91 5.75
N THR A 37 5.47 -5.98 5.84
CA THR A 37 6.23 -5.45 4.70
C THR A 37 7.41 -6.34 4.27
N GLU A 38 7.97 -7.17 5.16
CA GLU A 38 9.15 -7.98 4.82
C GLU A 38 8.79 -9.28 4.09
N GLY A 39 7.68 -9.91 4.51
CA GLY A 39 7.18 -11.15 3.91
C GLY A 39 6.99 -11.04 2.40
N PRO A 40 6.26 -10.02 1.88
CA PRO A 40 6.05 -9.87 0.44
C PRO A 40 7.34 -9.75 -0.37
N ILE A 41 8.33 -9.00 0.10
CA ILE A 41 9.64 -8.89 -0.56
C ILE A 41 10.33 -10.25 -0.57
N ALA A 42 10.38 -10.92 0.59
CA ALA A 42 11.01 -12.22 0.73
C ALA A 42 10.33 -13.30 -0.14
N ALA A 43 9.03 -13.20 -0.40
CA ALA A 43 8.31 -14.10 -1.30
C ALA A 43 8.69 -13.90 -2.77
N ALA A 44 9.01 -12.67 -3.17
CA ALA A 44 9.30 -12.30 -4.55
C ALA A 44 10.79 -12.42 -4.93
N ASN A 45 11.72 -12.16 -3.99
CA ASN A 45 13.15 -12.12 -4.28
C ASN A 45 14.00 -12.37 -3.02
N ASP A 46 15.20 -12.94 -3.17
CA ASP A 46 16.20 -13.07 -2.09
C ASP A 46 17.18 -11.89 -2.00
N CYS A 47 17.28 -11.08 -3.06
CA CYS A 47 18.20 -9.96 -3.17
C CYS A 47 17.59 -8.62 -2.73
N GLY A 48 16.41 -8.64 -2.11
CA GLY A 48 15.67 -7.44 -1.70
C GLY A 48 14.82 -6.85 -2.83
N GLY A 49 14.36 -5.62 -2.61
CA GLY A 49 13.39 -4.93 -3.46
C GLY A 49 12.52 -3.98 -2.65
N VAL A 50 11.45 -3.50 -3.28
CA VAL A 50 10.45 -2.64 -2.62
C VAL A 50 9.14 -3.40 -2.45
N VAL A 51 8.46 -3.22 -1.33
CA VAL A 51 7.02 -3.47 -1.22
C VAL A 51 6.29 -2.13 -1.15
N LEU A 52 5.15 -2.05 -1.82
CA LEU A 52 4.23 -0.94 -1.70
C LEU A 52 2.82 -1.47 -1.37
N ILE A 53 2.44 -1.25 -0.12
CA ILE A 53 1.15 -1.62 0.43
C ILE A 53 0.15 -0.50 0.15
N ALA A 54 -1.00 -0.85 -0.42
CA ALA A 54 -2.17 0.00 -0.61
C ALA A 54 -3.44 -0.83 -0.32
N GLY A 55 -3.82 -0.89 0.95
CA GLY A 55 -5.02 -1.55 1.46
C GLY A 55 -5.91 -0.54 2.17
N THR A 56 -6.35 -0.84 3.40
CA THR A 56 -7.02 0.15 4.27
C THR A 56 -6.15 1.39 4.47
N GLY A 57 -4.84 1.19 4.66
CA GLY A 57 -3.81 2.23 4.70
C GLY A 57 -2.75 2.01 3.62
N SER A 58 -1.62 2.70 3.74
CA SER A 58 -0.49 2.56 2.83
C SER A 58 0.87 2.58 3.54
N ASN A 59 1.84 1.87 2.96
CA ASN A 59 3.20 1.76 3.48
C ASN A 59 4.17 1.33 2.37
N ALA A 60 5.36 1.89 2.33
CA ALA A 60 6.43 1.47 1.44
C ALA A 60 7.68 1.11 2.22
N LEU A 61 8.25 -0.05 1.92
CA LEU A 61 9.53 -0.49 2.47
C LEU A 61 10.45 -0.94 1.33
N LEU A 62 11.67 -0.43 1.35
CA LEU A 62 12.81 -0.94 0.59
C LEU A 62 13.66 -1.83 1.52
N ILE A 63 14.10 -2.96 1.00
CA ILE A 63 15.17 -3.78 1.57
C ILE A 63 16.27 -3.94 0.51
N ASN A 64 17.50 -3.56 0.84
CA ASN A 64 18.66 -3.72 -0.03
C ASN A 64 19.29 -5.12 0.11
N PRO A 65 20.15 -5.55 -0.84
CA PRO A 65 20.85 -6.84 -0.76
C PRO A 65 21.70 -7.02 0.51
N ASP A 66 22.23 -5.93 1.07
CA ASP A 66 22.99 -5.92 2.32
C ASP A 66 22.10 -5.96 3.59
N GLY A 67 20.78 -5.96 3.42
CA GLY A 67 19.79 -5.95 4.49
C GLY A 67 19.42 -4.57 5.03
N SER A 68 20.04 -3.48 4.53
CA SER A 68 19.66 -2.12 4.91
C SER A 68 18.23 -1.80 4.44
N LYS A 69 17.50 -1.01 5.24
CA LYS A 69 16.07 -0.74 5.06
C LYS A 69 15.77 0.74 4.92
N CYS A 70 14.82 1.11 4.07
CA CYS A 70 14.29 2.48 3.98
C CYS A 70 12.76 2.43 3.91
N ARG A 71 12.07 3.26 4.70
CA ARG A 71 10.59 3.26 4.78
C ARG A 71 10.02 4.63 4.42
N CYS A 72 8.85 4.64 3.79
CA CYS A 72 8.01 5.82 3.58
C CYS A 72 6.55 5.47 3.91
N GLY A 73 5.86 6.33 4.65
CA GLY A 73 4.49 6.07 5.10
C GLY A 73 4.41 5.03 6.22
N GLY A 74 3.24 4.40 6.37
CA GLY A 74 2.97 3.44 7.44
C GLY A 74 2.60 4.06 8.79
N TRP A 75 2.30 5.37 8.84
CA TRP A 75 1.98 6.09 10.08
C TRP A 75 0.49 6.07 10.47
N GLY A 76 -0.34 5.47 9.61
CA GLY A 76 -1.77 5.35 9.83
C GLY A 76 -2.57 6.63 9.53
N HIS A 77 -3.89 6.48 9.54
CA HIS A 77 -4.86 7.45 9.03
C HIS A 77 -4.83 8.86 9.63
N LEU A 78 -4.26 9.05 10.82
CA LEU A 78 -4.14 10.38 11.44
C LEU A 78 -2.94 11.17 10.89
N LEU A 79 -1.92 10.48 10.39
CA LEU A 79 -0.62 11.08 10.03
C LEU A 79 -0.17 10.71 8.61
N GLY A 80 -1.03 10.07 7.81
CA GLY A 80 -0.69 9.64 6.45
C GLY A 80 -1.74 8.69 5.86
N ASP A 81 -1.29 7.51 5.42
CA ASP A 81 -2.04 6.55 4.60
C ASP A 81 -2.35 7.05 3.18
N GLU A 82 -1.56 8.01 2.65
CA GLU A 82 -1.76 8.56 1.32
C GLU A 82 -1.73 7.46 0.24
N GLY A 83 -2.73 7.48 -0.63
CA GLY A 83 -2.94 6.43 -1.63
C GLY A 83 -3.65 5.17 -1.14
N GLY A 84 -3.85 5.02 0.18
CA GLY A 84 -4.67 3.95 0.77
C GLY A 84 -6.17 4.20 0.64
N ALA A 85 -6.98 3.16 0.88
CA ALA A 85 -8.43 3.22 0.78
C ALA A 85 -9.07 4.22 1.77
N TYR A 86 -8.53 4.32 2.99
CA TYR A 86 -8.96 5.35 3.94
C TYR A 86 -8.75 6.75 3.36
N TRP A 87 -7.56 7.02 2.81
CA TRP A 87 -7.22 8.34 2.26
C TRP A 87 -8.12 8.71 1.08
N ILE A 88 -8.42 7.77 0.18
CA ILE A 88 -9.35 8.00 -0.93
C ILE A 88 -10.75 8.36 -0.41
N ALA A 89 -11.28 7.56 0.52
CA ALA A 89 -12.61 7.78 1.11
C ALA A 89 -12.69 9.12 1.88
N HIS A 90 -11.66 9.42 2.67
CA HIS A 90 -11.56 10.65 3.44
C HIS A 90 -11.52 11.88 2.54
N ASN A 91 -10.67 11.89 1.51
CA ASN A 91 -10.57 13.03 0.60
C ASN A 91 -11.87 13.24 -0.20
N ALA A 92 -12.54 12.16 -0.60
CA ALA A 92 -13.84 12.27 -1.27
C ALA A 92 -14.86 13.04 -0.42
N LEU A 93 -15.02 12.63 0.86
CA LEU A 93 -15.92 13.30 1.78
C LEU A 93 -15.47 14.72 2.12
N LYS A 94 -14.16 14.93 2.33
CA LYS A 94 -13.61 16.26 2.62
C LYS A 94 -13.92 17.25 1.50
N ILE A 95 -13.72 16.86 0.24
CA ILE A 95 -14.03 17.70 -0.93
C ILE A 95 -15.53 18.05 -0.97
N HIS A 96 -16.41 17.07 -0.71
CA HIS A 96 -17.85 17.35 -0.66
C HIS A 96 -18.22 18.31 0.48
N PHE A 97 -17.67 18.10 1.68
CA PHE A 97 -17.94 18.97 2.83
C PHE A 97 -17.45 20.40 2.60
N ASP A 98 -16.24 20.57 2.04
CA ASP A 98 -15.67 21.88 1.76
C ASP A 98 -16.48 22.64 0.72
N TYR A 99 -16.95 21.93 -0.31
CA TYR A 99 -17.82 22.52 -1.33
C TYR A 99 -19.14 23.01 -0.71
N GLU A 100 -19.82 22.17 0.08
CA GLU A 100 -21.09 22.51 0.72
C GLU A 100 -20.97 23.65 1.76
N ASP A 101 -19.81 23.78 2.39
CA ASP A 101 -19.51 24.89 3.31
C ASP A 101 -19.06 26.17 2.60
N ASN A 102 -18.99 26.16 1.25
CA ASN A 102 -18.39 27.23 0.44
C ASN A 102 -16.94 27.56 0.84
N LEU A 103 -16.22 26.58 1.39
CA LEU A 103 -14.84 26.74 1.84
C LEU A 103 -13.86 26.64 0.68
N GLU A 104 -14.00 25.60 -0.15
CA GLU A 104 -13.13 25.35 -1.30
C GLU A 104 -13.94 24.72 -2.44
N PRO A 105 -13.79 25.17 -3.70
CA PRO A 105 -14.42 24.51 -4.83
C PRO A 105 -13.80 23.12 -5.11
N PRO A 106 -14.57 22.17 -5.66
CA PRO A 106 -14.04 20.88 -6.06
C PRO A 106 -13.02 21.03 -7.19
N PRO A 107 -12.04 20.11 -7.30
CA PRO A 107 -11.00 20.16 -8.32
C PRO A 107 -11.64 20.17 -9.72
N HIS A 108 -11.12 21.04 -10.59
CA HIS A 108 -11.59 21.22 -11.97
C HIS A 108 -13.10 21.52 -12.12
N GLY A 109 -13.78 21.95 -11.04
CA GLY A 109 -15.22 22.19 -11.05
C GLY A 109 -16.08 20.93 -11.15
N TYR A 110 -15.53 19.76 -10.81
CA TYR A 110 -16.29 18.51 -10.83
C TYR A 110 -17.45 18.52 -9.83
N SER A 111 -18.58 17.91 -10.20
CA SER A 111 -19.69 17.74 -9.26
C SER A 111 -19.29 16.81 -8.11
N THR A 112 -19.75 17.13 -6.88
CA THR A 112 -19.56 16.29 -5.70
C THR A 112 -20.77 15.38 -5.41
N ASN A 113 -21.84 15.46 -6.21
CA ASN A 113 -23.10 14.78 -5.95
C ASN A 113 -22.94 13.25 -5.93
N VAL A 114 -22.21 12.67 -6.89
CA VAL A 114 -22.00 11.21 -6.94
C VAL A 114 -21.25 10.70 -5.71
N VAL A 115 -20.27 11.48 -5.22
CA VAL A 115 -19.56 11.15 -3.97
C VAL A 115 -20.53 11.20 -2.79
N TRP A 116 -21.36 12.23 -2.70
CA TRP A 116 -22.32 12.38 -1.61
C TRP A 116 -23.40 11.30 -1.61
N GLU A 117 -24.04 11.04 -2.75
CA GLU A 117 -25.02 9.97 -2.93
C GLU A 117 -24.42 8.61 -2.53
N THR A 118 -23.18 8.35 -2.95
CA THR A 118 -22.47 7.12 -2.59
C THR A 118 -22.21 7.02 -1.08
N ALA A 119 -21.88 8.13 -0.42
CA ALA A 119 -21.72 8.17 1.02
C ALA A 119 -23.05 8.01 1.78
N GLN A 120 -24.12 8.64 1.31
CA GLN A 120 -25.46 8.51 1.87
C GLN A 120 -25.94 7.05 1.80
N GLU A 121 -25.80 6.41 0.63
CA GLU A 121 -26.13 4.99 0.43
C GLU A 121 -25.30 4.08 1.35
N PHE A 122 -23.99 4.36 1.48
CA PHE A 122 -23.07 3.51 2.23
C PHE A 122 -23.26 3.62 3.75
N PHE A 123 -23.32 4.84 4.29
CA PHE A 123 -23.49 5.08 5.73
C PHE A 123 -24.96 5.07 6.17
N LYS A 124 -25.90 5.07 5.23
CA LYS A 124 -27.35 5.16 5.46
C LYS A 124 -27.73 6.46 6.20
N VAL A 125 -27.24 7.57 5.68
CA VAL A 125 -27.43 8.92 6.25
C VAL A 125 -28.09 9.84 5.22
N ASN A 126 -28.87 10.81 5.69
CA ASN A 126 -29.52 11.79 4.81
C ASN A 126 -28.87 13.17 4.85
N SER A 127 -28.02 13.44 5.86
CA SER A 127 -27.40 14.75 6.07
C SER A 127 -25.93 14.64 6.49
N ARG A 128 -25.16 15.72 6.30
CA ARG A 128 -23.75 15.82 6.75
C ARG A 128 -23.61 15.63 8.26
N PHE A 129 -24.61 16.06 9.04
CA PHE A 129 -24.64 15.89 10.50
C PHE A 129 -24.81 14.43 10.93
N GLU A 130 -25.64 13.66 10.22
CA GLU A 130 -25.83 12.22 10.46
C GLU A 130 -24.56 11.41 10.18
N LEU A 131 -23.60 11.94 9.42
CA LEU A 131 -22.32 11.29 9.16
C LEU A 131 -21.37 11.38 10.35
N LEU A 132 -21.44 12.42 11.18
CA LEU A 132 -20.48 12.68 12.26
C LEU A 132 -20.34 11.52 13.26
N PRO A 133 -21.41 10.82 13.70
CA PRO A 133 -21.26 9.65 14.56
C PRO A 133 -20.39 8.53 13.95
N HIS A 134 -20.35 8.38 12.62
CA HIS A 134 -19.50 7.40 11.93
C HIS A 134 -18.02 7.83 11.87
N LEU A 135 -17.73 9.12 12.02
CA LEU A 135 -16.39 9.70 11.94
C LEU A 135 -15.73 9.88 13.32
N TYR A 136 -16.53 9.99 14.38
CA TYR A 136 -16.05 10.27 15.73
C TYR A 136 -16.44 9.16 16.71
N ASN A 137 -17.72 9.03 17.05
CA ASN A 137 -18.16 8.19 18.17
C ASN A 137 -18.04 6.68 17.90
N ASN A 138 -18.41 6.25 16.69
CA ASN A 138 -18.45 4.85 16.28
C ASN A 138 -17.40 4.57 15.20
N PHE A 139 -16.32 5.36 15.18
CA PHE A 139 -15.34 5.30 14.11
C PHE A 139 -14.64 3.95 14.05
N GLN A 140 -14.68 3.34 12.88
CA GLN A 140 -13.92 2.13 12.55
C GLN A 140 -13.21 2.35 11.23
N LYS A 141 -11.88 2.47 11.27
CA LYS A 141 -11.03 2.73 10.10
C LYS A 141 -11.32 1.78 8.94
N SER A 142 -11.44 0.49 9.23
CA SER A 142 -11.72 -0.54 8.22
C SER A 142 -13.07 -0.36 7.55
N VAL A 143 -14.13 -0.08 8.32
CA VAL A 143 -15.47 0.17 7.80
C VAL A 143 -15.50 1.45 6.97
N PHE A 144 -14.90 2.53 7.47
CA PHE A 144 -14.82 3.79 6.73
C PHE A 144 -14.10 3.64 5.38
N ALA A 145 -12.98 2.91 5.36
CA ALA A 145 -12.22 2.65 4.15
C ALA A 145 -12.98 1.83 3.10
N LEU A 146 -14.03 1.09 3.47
CA LEU A 146 -14.86 0.37 2.50
C LEU A 146 -15.66 1.30 1.57
N LEU A 147 -15.84 2.58 1.92
CA LEU A 147 -16.40 3.57 1.00
C LEU A 147 -15.56 3.66 -0.29
N CYS A 148 -14.24 3.45 -0.21
CA CYS A 148 -13.35 3.43 -1.37
C CYS A 148 -13.79 2.41 -2.45
N GLN A 149 -14.36 1.27 -2.06
CA GLN A 149 -14.86 0.27 -3.01
C GLN A 149 -16.08 0.78 -3.77
N LYS A 150 -16.94 1.58 -3.11
CA LYS A 150 -18.10 2.19 -3.76
C LYS A 150 -17.65 3.29 -4.71
N LEU A 151 -16.70 4.12 -4.28
CA LEU A 151 -16.09 5.17 -5.11
C LEU A 151 -15.36 4.59 -6.33
N SER A 152 -14.66 3.45 -6.21
CA SER A 152 -14.04 2.82 -7.39
C SER A 152 -15.07 2.39 -8.42
N THR A 153 -16.23 1.89 -7.98
CA THR A 153 -17.34 1.53 -8.86
C THR A 153 -17.86 2.76 -9.62
N ARG A 154 -17.99 3.91 -8.94
CA ARG A 154 -18.39 5.17 -9.58
C ARG A 154 -17.33 5.70 -10.54
N ALA A 155 -16.04 5.58 -10.20
CA ALA A 155 -14.93 5.94 -11.08
C ALA A 155 -14.92 5.11 -12.37
N PHE A 156 -15.11 3.79 -12.27
CA PHE A 156 -15.23 2.91 -13.44
C PHE A 156 -16.49 3.21 -14.27
N ALA A 157 -17.57 3.70 -13.65
CA ALA A 157 -18.75 4.19 -14.34
C ALA A 157 -18.54 5.57 -15.01
N GLY A 158 -17.38 6.20 -14.83
CA GLY A 158 -16.99 7.42 -15.52
C GLY A 158 -17.12 8.71 -14.71
N ASP A 159 -17.45 8.65 -13.42
CA ASP A 159 -17.53 9.86 -12.59
C ASP A 159 -16.16 10.58 -12.51
N PRO A 160 -16.08 11.86 -12.91
CA PRO A 160 -14.79 12.55 -13.05
C PRO A 160 -14.10 12.82 -11.71
N LEU A 161 -14.85 13.14 -10.64
CA LEU A 161 -14.27 13.38 -9.32
C LEU A 161 -13.72 12.07 -8.73
N CYS A 162 -14.46 10.97 -8.83
CA CYS A 162 -13.98 9.66 -8.39
C CYS A 162 -12.75 9.22 -9.19
N LYS A 163 -12.71 9.42 -10.51
CA LYS A 163 -11.51 9.13 -11.31
C LYS A 163 -10.31 9.97 -10.83
N TRP A 164 -10.49 11.26 -10.65
CA TRP A 164 -9.45 12.16 -10.16
C TRP A 164 -8.90 11.74 -8.78
N LEU A 165 -9.77 11.32 -7.86
CA LEU A 165 -9.35 10.81 -6.54
C LEU A 165 -8.41 9.60 -6.64
N PHE A 166 -8.69 8.67 -7.56
CA PHE A 166 -7.83 7.51 -7.79
C PHE A 166 -6.53 7.88 -8.53
N GLU A 167 -6.57 8.85 -9.45
CA GLU A 167 -5.35 9.37 -10.06
C GLU A 167 -4.43 10.00 -9.01
N GLU A 168 -4.97 10.81 -8.09
CA GLU A 168 -4.20 11.39 -7.01
C GLU A 168 -3.68 10.34 -6.01
N ALA A 169 -4.45 9.28 -5.76
CA ALA A 169 -3.96 8.13 -5.01
C ALA A 169 -2.76 7.46 -5.72
N GLY A 170 -2.84 7.27 -7.04
CA GLY A 170 -1.73 6.75 -7.85
C GLY A 170 -0.48 7.64 -7.76
N CYS A 171 -0.67 8.97 -7.80
CA CYS A 171 0.39 9.94 -7.60
C CYS A 171 1.05 9.80 -6.21
N ALA A 172 0.26 9.71 -5.15
CA ALA A 172 0.78 9.50 -3.79
C ALA A 172 1.57 8.19 -3.66
N LEU A 173 1.09 7.10 -4.25
CA LEU A 173 1.76 5.80 -4.27
C LEU A 173 3.11 5.84 -5.02
N ALA A 174 3.18 6.54 -6.15
CA ALA A 174 4.44 6.73 -6.86
C ALA A 174 5.45 7.58 -6.06
N LYS A 175 5.00 8.61 -5.32
CA LYS A 175 5.87 9.40 -4.43
C LYS A 175 6.50 8.54 -3.33
N HIS A 176 5.78 7.54 -2.82
CA HIS A 176 6.35 6.60 -1.84
C HIS A 176 7.52 5.80 -2.43
N ILE A 177 7.38 5.29 -3.66
CA ILE A 177 8.48 4.59 -4.35
C ILE A 177 9.66 5.53 -4.57
N GLN A 178 9.42 6.75 -5.06
CA GLN A 178 10.47 7.75 -5.25
C GLN A 178 11.17 8.15 -3.95
N ALA A 179 10.45 8.14 -2.83
CA ALA A 179 11.03 8.43 -1.53
C ALA A 179 11.99 7.32 -1.08
N VAL A 180 11.54 6.05 -1.09
CA VAL A 180 12.36 4.92 -0.63
C VAL A 180 13.49 4.58 -1.61
N SER A 181 13.30 4.80 -2.91
CA SER A 181 14.31 4.51 -3.92
C SER A 181 15.59 5.33 -3.74
N LYS A 182 15.56 6.44 -3.00
CA LYS A 182 16.76 7.24 -2.67
C LYS A 182 17.77 6.44 -1.86
N GLY A 183 17.31 5.45 -1.10
CA GLY A 183 18.15 4.51 -0.36
C GLY A 183 18.45 3.22 -1.11
N ALA A 184 18.01 3.06 -2.37
CA ALA A 184 18.17 1.81 -3.12
C ALA A 184 19.60 1.61 -3.60
N HIS A 185 20.12 0.40 -3.37
CA HIS A 185 21.39 -0.04 -3.93
C HIS A 185 21.33 -0.09 -5.47
N GLU A 186 22.43 0.27 -6.15
CA GLU A 186 22.47 0.36 -7.62
C GLU A 186 22.06 -0.94 -8.33
N SER A 187 22.36 -2.09 -7.73
CA SER A 187 21.97 -3.40 -8.30
C SER A 187 20.46 -3.61 -8.37
N LEU A 188 19.67 -2.97 -7.49
CA LEU A 188 18.21 -3.03 -7.57
C LEU A 188 17.67 -2.09 -8.65
N LEU A 189 18.30 -0.92 -8.84
CA LEU A 189 17.88 0.07 -9.83
C LEU A 189 18.22 -0.34 -11.26
N ASN A 190 19.37 -1.00 -11.45
CA ASN A 190 19.92 -1.39 -12.76
C ASN A 190 19.71 -2.89 -13.08
N GLY A 191 18.94 -3.60 -12.25
CA GLY A 191 18.56 -4.98 -12.52
C GLY A 191 17.68 -5.11 -13.76
N LYS A 192 17.61 -6.31 -14.35
CA LYS A 192 16.71 -6.58 -15.47
C LYS A 192 15.25 -6.34 -15.03
N GLY A 193 14.52 -5.48 -15.73
CA GLY A 193 13.16 -5.09 -15.34
C GLY A 193 13.13 -3.89 -14.38
N GLY A 194 14.28 -3.31 -14.06
CA GLY A 194 14.43 -2.18 -13.13
C GLY A 194 14.10 -2.54 -11.69
N LEU A 195 13.74 -1.53 -10.90
CA LEU A 195 13.39 -1.68 -9.49
C LEU A 195 12.17 -2.61 -9.32
N PRO A 196 12.31 -3.78 -8.67
CA PRO A 196 11.16 -4.65 -8.40
C PRO A 196 10.33 -4.08 -7.25
N VAL A 197 9.03 -3.89 -7.50
CA VAL A 197 8.08 -3.36 -6.52
C VAL A 197 6.92 -4.35 -6.34
N VAL A 198 6.85 -5.00 -5.17
CA VAL A 198 5.76 -5.90 -4.81
C VAL A 198 4.55 -5.07 -4.34
N CYS A 199 3.47 -5.12 -5.10
CA CYS A 199 2.23 -4.42 -4.82
C CYS A 199 1.32 -5.29 -3.95
N VAL A 200 0.97 -4.83 -2.76
CA VAL A 200 0.12 -5.56 -1.81
C VAL A 200 -1.08 -4.73 -1.40
N GLY A 201 -2.27 -5.35 -1.32
CA GLY A 201 -3.48 -4.70 -0.82
C GLY A 201 -4.54 -4.45 -1.90
N SER A 202 -5.78 -4.25 -1.45
CA SER A 202 -6.96 -4.26 -2.32
C SER A 202 -7.09 -3.06 -3.25
N VAL A 203 -6.39 -1.94 -2.98
CA VAL A 203 -6.47 -0.73 -3.83
C VAL A 203 -5.85 -1.00 -5.20
N TRP A 204 -4.83 -1.87 -5.28
CA TRP A 204 -4.19 -2.28 -6.54
C TRP A 204 -5.13 -2.97 -7.53
N LYS A 205 -6.25 -3.53 -7.07
CA LYS A 205 -7.31 -4.04 -7.97
C LYS A 205 -7.92 -2.96 -8.87
N SER A 206 -7.70 -1.70 -8.53
CA SER A 206 -8.11 -0.51 -9.29
C SER A 206 -6.93 0.10 -10.08
N TRP A 207 -5.90 -0.68 -10.42
CA TRP A 207 -4.70 -0.20 -11.11
C TRP A 207 -5.00 0.70 -12.31
N GLU A 208 -5.97 0.37 -13.16
CA GLU A 208 -6.32 1.20 -14.32
C GLU A 208 -6.77 2.62 -13.94
N LEU A 209 -7.33 2.83 -12.74
CA LEU A 209 -7.67 4.15 -12.22
C LEU A 209 -6.46 4.87 -11.58
N LEU A 210 -5.53 4.12 -10.99
CA LEU A 210 -4.31 4.67 -10.36
C LEU A 210 -3.25 5.05 -11.39
N LYS A 211 -3.18 4.30 -12.49
CA LYS A 211 -2.12 4.33 -13.48
C LYS A 211 -1.82 5.72 -14.04
N PRO A 212 -2.80 6.58 -14.42
CA PRO A 212 -2.48 7.88 -14.98
C PRO A 212 -1.66 8.76 -14.03
N GLY A 213 -2.09 8.87 -12.76
CA GLY A 213 -1.37 9.65 -11.76
C GLY A 213 -0.06 9.00 -11.31
N PHE A 214 -0.03 7.66 -11.19
CA PHE A 214 1.19 6.93 -10.87
C PHE A 214 2.27 7.13 -11.93
N VAL A 215 1.94 6.93 -13.21
CA VAL A 215 2.89 7.07 -14.33
C VAL A 215 3.35 8.51 -14.49
N ARG A 216 2.42 9.47 -14.38
CA ARG A 216 2.76 10.91 -14.40
C ARG A 216 3.78 11.26 -13.32
N GLN A 217 3.56 10.78 -12.10
CA GLN A 217 4.45 11.09 -10.98
C GLN A 217 5.79 10.35 -11.09
N ILE A 218 5.81 9.05 -11.43
CA ILE A 218 7.07 8.29 -11.52
C ILE A 218 7.97 8.80 -12.65
N ALA A 219 7.38 9.30 -13.75
CA ALA A 219 8.10 9.89 -14.87
C ALA A 219 8.70 11.27 -14.55
N ASP A 220 8.29 11.94 -13.47
CA ASP A 220 8.79 13.27 -13.10
C ASP A 220 10.32 13.27 -12.96
N SER A 221 10.99 14.16 -13.69
CA SER A 221 12.44 14.35 -13.70
C SER A 221 13.02 14.82 -12.36
N ASN A 222 12.19 15.38 -11.48
CA ASN A 222 12.62 15.81 -10.15
C ASN A 222 13.06 14.65 -9.23
N TYR A 223 12.75 13.40 -9.61
CA TYR A 223 13.03 12.18 -8.84
C TYR A 223 13.75 11.14 -9.70
N ALA A 224 14.95 11.50 -10.19
CA ALA A 224 15.65 10.87 -11.31
C ALA A 224 16.25 9.47 -11.09
N ASN A 225 16.14 8.88 -9.90
CA ASN A 225 16.82 7.62 -9.58
C ASN A 225 16.07 6.37 -10.07
N VAL A 226 14.78 6.46 -10.38
CA VAL A 226 14.00 5.34 -10.94
C VAL A 226 13.83 5.54 -12.44
N LYS A 227 14.66 4.86 -13.24
CA LYS A 227 14.59 4.87 -14.71
C LYS A 227 13.70 3.76 -15.26
N GLU A 228 13.64 2.64 -14.55
CA GLU A 228 12.90 1.45 -14.91
C GLU A 228 12.36 0.82 -13.63
N LEU A 229 11.12 0.31 -13.67
CA LEU A 229 10.57 -0.48 -12.56
C LEU A 229 9.60 -1.55 -13.08
N SER A 230 9.39 -2.57 -12.27
CA SER A 230 8.40 -3.62 -12.50
C SER A 230 7.49 -3.73 -11.30
N LEU A 231 6.18 -3.59 -11.52
CA LEU A 231 5.16 -3.81 -10.49
C LEU A 231 4.77 -5.28 -10.49
N LEU A 232 4.88 -5.90 -9.33
CA LEU A 232 4.72 -7.33 -9.11
C LEU A 232 3.45 -7.59 -8.29
N GLU A 233 2.64 -8.55 -8.72
CA GLU A 233 1.55 -9.11 -7.94
C GLU A 233 1.93 -10.52 -7.50
N LEU A 234 1.88 -10.82 -6.20
CA LEU A 234 2.16 -12.16 -5.71
C LEU A 234 1.07 -13.14 -6.15
N THR A 235 1.47 -14.27 -6.70
CA THR A 235 0.58 -15.41 -7.04
C THR A 235 0.44 -16.40 -5.90
N THR A 236 1.24 -16.22 -4.85
CA THR A 236 1.24 -17.05 -3.64
C THR A 236 0.75 -16.24 -2.44
N SER A 237 0.46 -16.94 -1.35
CA SER A 237 0.19 -16.27 -0.07
C SER A 237 1.42 -15.46 0.37
N VAL A 238 1.20 -14.30 0.97
CA VAL A 238 2.26 -13.52 1.65
C VAL A 238 2.99 -14.35 2.72
N ALA A 239 2.35 -15.39 3.25
CA ALA A 239 2.96 -16.35 4.18
C ALA A 239 4.12 -17.14 3.57
N THR A 240 4.19 -17.30 2.24
CA THR A 240 5.34 -17.93 1.55
C THR A 240 6.64 -17.23 1.91
N GLY A 241 6.63 -15.88 1.95
CA GLY A 241 7.79 -15.11 2.35
C GLY A 241 8.17 -15.32 3.81
N ALA A 242 7.19 -15.42 4.71
CA ALA A 242 7.43 -15.77 6.11
C ALA A 242 8.08 -17.15 6.25
N VAL A 243 7.66 -18.13 5.44
CA VAL A 243 8.31 -19.46 5.39
C VAL A 243 9.76 -19.35 4.93
N TYR A 244 10.05 -18.53 3.92
CA TYR A 244 11.42 -18.33 3.43
C TYR A 244 12.32 -17.64 4.46
N ILE A 245 11.77 -16.64 5.18
CA ILE A 245 12.44 -15.97 6.30
C ILE A 245 12.72 -16.97 7.44
N ALA A 246 11.73 -17.80 7.81
CA ALA A 246 11.91 -18.85 8.82
C ALA A 246 13.01 -19.83 8.43
N ALA A 247 12.98 -20.34 7.20
CA ALA A 247 13.97 -21.29 6.71
C ALA A 247 15.39 -20.71 6.76
N LYS A 248 15.56 -19.42 6.39
CA LYS A 248 16.84 -18.73 6.50
C LYS A 248 17.30 -18.59 7.96
N ALA A 249 16.40 -18.20 8.87
CA ALA A 249 16.71 -18.04 10.29
C ALA A 249 17.10 -19.38 10.96
N SER A 250 16.48 -20.48 10.54
CA SER A 250 16.78 -21.83 11.06
C SER A 250 17.92 -22.54 10.32
N ASN A 251 18.65 -21.85 9.42
CA ASN A 251 19.66 -22.44 8.53
C ASN A 251 19.16 -23.69 7.76
N TYR A 252 17.85 -23.74 7.50
CA TYR A 252 17.23 -24.80 6.74
C TYR A 252 17.25 -24.46 5.25
N ASN A 253 17.87 -25.32 4.44
CA ASN A 253 17.94 -25.14 3.00
C ASN A 253 16.61 -25.54 2.34
N LEU A 254 15.66 -24.61 2.32
CA LEU A 254 14.40 -24.76 1.60
C LEU A 254 14.59 -24.39 0.13
N PRO A 255 14.31 -25.29 -0.85
CA PRO A 255 14.31 -24.94 -2.26
C PRO A 255 13.30 -23.84 -2.58
N ARG A 256 13.71 -22.84 -3.37
CA ARG A 256 12.89 -21.69 -3.74
C ARG A 256 12.88 -21.53 -5.26
N ASP A 257 11.70 -21.24 -5.80
CA ASP A 257 11.52 -20.88 -7.21
C ASP A 257 10.72 -19.58 -7.27
N TYR A 258 11.44 -18.47 -7.15
CA TYR A 258 10.86 -17.13 -7.11
C TYR A 258 10.06 -16.79 -8.38
N SER A 259 10.41 -17.38 -9.52
CA SER A 259 9.75 -17.12 -10.81
C SER A 259 8.27 -17.53 -10.82
N LYS A 260 7.85 -18.40 -9.89
CA LYS A 260 6.47 -18.85 -9.76
C LYS A 260 5.67 -18.08 -8.70
N ASN A 261 6.31 -17.19 -7.95
CA ASN A 261 5.71 -16.54 -6.79
C ASN A 261 5.02 -15.21 -7.11
N TYR A 262 5.22 -14.67 -8.32
CA TYR A 262 4.64 -13.40 -8.74
C TYR A 262 4.39 -13.34 -10.25
N ASN A 263 3.53 -12.42 -10.65
CA ASN A 263 3.37 -11.95 -12.02
C ASN A 263 3.83 -10.49 -12.12
N VAL A 264 4.46 -10.12 -13.23
CA VAL A 264 4.67 -8.70 -13.57
C VAL A 264 3.41 -8.20 -14.26
N PHE A 265 2.63 -7.35 -13.61
CA PHE A 265 1.39 -6.82 -14.20
C PHE A 265 1.59 -5.45 -14.87
N TYR A 266 2.67 -4.76 -14.54
CA TYR A 266 3.04 -3.51 -15.18
C TYR A 266 4.56 -3.31 -15.19
N HIS A 267 5.06 -2.76 -16.30
CA HIS A 267 6.46 -2.44 -16.48
C HIS A 267 6.56 -1.01 -16.98
N PHE A 268 7.41 -0.22 -16.33
CA PHE A 268 7.66 1.17 -16.67
C PHE A 268 9.12 1.35 -17.06
N ILE A 269 9.33 2.00 -18.20
CA ILE A 269 10.64 2.50 -18.64
C ILE A 269 10.46 3.99 -18.88
N LYS A 270 11.30 4.81 -18.25
CA LYS A 270 11.36 6.24 -18.51
C LYS A 270 11.97 6.44 -19.89
N ASP A 271 11.21 7.06 -20.80
CA ASP A 271 11.71 7.39 -22.12
C ASP A 271 13.02 8.18 -22.01
N GLY A 272 14.10 7.60 -22.54
CA GLY A 272 15.38 8.28 -22.67
C GLY A 272 15.23 9.39 -23.71
N LYS A 273 15.34 10.65 -23.28
CA LYS A 273 15.80 11.71 -24.18
C LYS A 273 17.31 11.69 -24.24
#